data_AF-A0A918WT99-F1
#
_entry.id   AF-A0A918WT99-F1
#
_cell.length_a   1.000
_cell.length_b   1.000
_cell.length_c   1.000
_cell.angle_alpha   90.00
_cell.angle_beta   90.00
_cell.angle_gamma   90.00
#
_symmetry.space_group_name_H-M   'P 1'
#
loop_
_entity.id
_entity.type
_entity.pdbx_description
1 polymer ?
#
loop_
_entity_poly.entity_id
_entity_poly.type
_entity_poly.pdbx_seq_one_letter_code
_entity_poly.pdbx_strand_id
1 'polypeptide(L)'
;MGSADPPNTTSVIAVSTGEAPGWWPDLFSTAPEGGGHGPESPYFCQHAAVTDIRDQRPAEATLDFLRTAFPSEWREPPLGQEAVADWEQENRVVLPEPYRTFIAEISNGSGLGPAGDGGLQPLGWLPDTWPDLGPRQPGEPFPLGAAWPWEDDESVGPEDPRIDAAFNNGSIVLGSEDGQSFWLLLTTGPRRGEVWMIADVGAVPAPGDQAWGFEEWVQRWRTGNGWWD
;
A
#
# COMPACT_ATOMS: atom_id res chain seq x y z
N MET A 1 -39.26 -30.34 31.43
CA MET A 1 -39.67 -30.70 30.06
C MET A 1 -39.79 -29.41 29.28
N GLY A 2 -38.93 -29.07 28.33
CA GLY A 2 -37.77 -29.77 27.78
C GLY A 2 -36.74 -28.74 27.31
N SER A 3 -35.51 -29.23 27.18
CA SER A 3 -34.36 -28.55 26.58
C SER A 3 -34.66 -28.06 25.16
N ALA A 4 -34.06 -26.94 24.79
CA ALA A 4 -33.72 -26.66 23.41
C ALA A 4 -32.23 -26.28 23.39
N ASP A 5 -31.42 -27.20 22.88
CA ASP A 5 -30.01 -27.01 22.56
C ASP A 5 -29.83 -25.99 21.42
N PRO A 6 -28.72 -25.24 21.38
CA PRO A 6 -28.35 -24.46 20.19
C PRO A 6 -27.71 -25.37 19.12
N PRO A 7 -27.97 -25.14 17.82
CA PRO A 7 -27.24 -25.86 16.77
C PRO A 7 -25.81 -25.34 16.66
N ASN A 8 -24.88 -26.20 17.06
CA ASN A 8 -23.47 -26.20 16.65
C ASN A 8 -23.40 -26.49 15.14
N THR A 9 -22.79 -25.62 14.35
CA THR A 9 -22.38 -25.96 12.99
C THR A 9 -20.94 -25.50 12.76
N THR A 10 -20.04 -26.46 12.97
CA THR A 10 -18.71 -26.51 12.38
C THR A 10 -18.83 -26.57 10.86
N SER A 11 -18.37 -25.55 10.15
CA SER A 11 -18.14 -25.63 8.71
C SER A 11 -16.66 -25.85 8.43
N VAL A 12 -16.41 -27.01 7.85
CA VAL A 12 -15.16 -27.58 7.38
C VAL A 12 -14.50 -26.74 6.29
N ILE A 13 -13.17 -26.63 6.39
CA ILE A 13 -12.26 -26.12 5.38
C ILE A 13 -12.39 -26.97 4.11
N ALA A 14 -12.80 -26.35 3.00
CA ALA A 14 -12.65 -26.91 1.67
C ALA A 14 -11.40 -26.30 1.02
N VAL A 15 -10.32 -27.08 0.96
CA VAL A 15 -9.18 -26.80 0.09
C VAL A 15 -9.62 -27.09 -1.33
N SER A 16 -9.87 -26.04 -2.11
CA SER A 16 -10.10 -26.15 -3.55
C SER A 16 -8.80 -25.83 -4.28
N THR A 17 -8.09 -26.86 -4.69
CA THR A 17 -7.08 -26.79 -5.74
C THR A 17 -7.78 -26.50 -7.07
N GLY A 18 -7.74 -25.25 -7.50
CA GLY A 18 -8.25 -24.80 -8.79
C GLY A 18 -7.11 -24.23 -9.62
N GLU A 19 -6.92 -24.82 -10.80
CA GLU A 19 -5.85 -24.60 -11.75
C GLU A 19 -5.83 -23.17 -12.32
N ALA A 20 -4.63 -22.64 -12.56
CA ALA A 20 -4.41 -21.37 -13.22
C ALA A 20 -4.65 -21.50 -14.74
N PRO A 21 -5.50 -20.67 -15.37
CA PRO A 21 -5.48 -20.51 -16.81
C PRO A 21 -4.33 -19.58 -17.18
N GLY A 22 -3.26 -20.17 -17.72
CA GLY A 22 -2.30 -19.42 -18.51
C GLY A 22 -2.98 -18.83 -19.76
N TRP A 23 -2.47 -17.70 -20.23
CA TRP A 23 -2.20 -17.35 -21.63
C TRP A 23 -1.79 -15.87 -21.72
N TRP A 24 -0.49 -15.61 -21.84
CA TRP A 24 0.04 -14.39 -22.46
C TRP A 24 0.87 -14.84 -23.67
N PRO A 25 0.68 -14.28 -24.88
CA PRO A 25 1.47 -14.68 -26.03
C PRO A 25 2.86 -14.04 -26.01
N ASP A 26 3.88 -14.89 -26.17
CA ASP A 26 5.25 -14.55 -26.48
C ASP A 26 5.32 -13.75 -27.80
N LEU A 27 5.81 -12.51 -27.72
CA LEU A 27 6.30 -11.77 -28.87
C LEU A 27 7.83 -11.61 -28.73
N PHE A 28 8.51 -11.86 -29.84
CA PHE A 28 9.95 -11.79 -30.10
C PHE A 28 10.76 -13.07 -29.95
N SER A 29 10.62 -13.93 -30.97
CA SER A 29 11.69 -14.80 -31.45
C SER A 29 12.61 -14.00 -32.40
N THR A 30 13.92 -14.08 -32.18
CA THR A 30 14.91 -14.55 -33.18
C THR A 30 16.33 -14.44 -32.60
N ALA A 31 16.96 -15.59 -32.38
CA ALA A 31 18.41 -15.72 -32.24
C ALA A 31 19.01 -16.12 -33.59
N PRO A 32 20.29 -15.81 -33.83
CA PRO A 32 21.13 -16.66 -34.67
C PRO A 32 22.27 -17.30 -33.86
N GLU A 33 22.50 -18.56 -34.18
CA GLU A 33 23.60 -19.39 -33.71
C GLU A 33 24.98 -18.81 -34.11
N GLY A 34 25.97 -18.98 -33.25
CA GLY A 34 27.37 -18.71 -33.56
C GLY A 34 28.28 -19.18 -32.44
N GLY A 35 28.92 -20.33 -32.63
CA GLY A 35 29.84 -20.95 -31.67
C GLY A 35 31.18 -20.22 -31.55
N GLY A 36 31.82 -20.36 -30.38
CA GLY A 36 33.18 -19.92 -30.12
C GLY A 36 33.65 -20.38 -28.75
N HIS A 37 34.55 -21.36 -28.73
CA HIS A 37 35.23 -21.89 -27.55
C HIS A 37 36.28 -20.88 -27.04
N GLY A 38 36.30 -20.60 -25.74
CA GLY A 38 37.35 -19.84 -25.05
C GLY A 38 37.23 -19.97 -23.53
N PRO A 39 38.28 -20.31 -22.76
CA PRO A 39 38.14 -20.65 -21.35
C PRO A 39 38.66 -19.53 -20.43
N GLU A 40 37.81 -18.75 -19.78
CA GLU A 40 38.26 -17.78 -18.75
C GLU A 40 37.30 -17.64 -17.56
N SER A 41 37.87 -17.88 -16.38
CA SER A 41 37.57 -17.38 -15.02
C SER A 41 36.14 -17.42 -14.42
N PRO A 42 36.00 -17.96 -13.18
CA PRO A 42 34.78 -17.81 -12.40
C PRO A 42 34.70 -16.40 -11.81
N TYR A 43 33.95 -15.52 -12.47
CA TYR A 43 33.47 -14.30 -11.82
C TYR A 43 32.43 -14.70 -10.76
N PHE A 44 32.85 -14.66 -9.50
CA PHE A 44 31.95 -14.55 -8.36
C PHE A 44 31.19 -13.21 -8.50
N CYS A 45 30.01 -13.22 -9.11
CA CYS A 45 29.08 -12.10 -9.01
C CYS A 45 28.51 -12.07 -7.59
N GLN A 46 29.20 -11.35 -6.70
CA GLN A 46 28.60 -10.86 -5.48
C GLN A 46 27.54 -9.84 -5.87
N HIS A 47 26.29 -10.30 -6.02
CA HIS A 47 25.13 -9.42 -6.09
C HIS A 47 25.01 -8.73 -4.73
N ALA A 48 25.63 -7.56 -4.58
CA ALA A 48 25.21 -6.63 -3.55
C ALA A 48 23.73 -6.31 -3.83
N ALA A 49 22.83 -6.74 -2.94
CA ALA A 49 21.44 -6.33 -3.01
C ALA A 49 21.40 -4.80 -2.95
N VAL A 50 21.02 -4.16 -4.06
CA VAL A 50 20.76 -2.72 -4.06
C VAL A 50 19.57 -2.50 -3.14
N THR A 51 19.83 -1.97 -1.94
CA THR A 51 18.78 -1.62 -0.99
C THR A 51 18.05 -0.39 -1.54
N ASP A 52 16.75 -0.52 -1.83
CA ASP A 52 15.92 0.61 -2.25
C ASP A 52 16.00 1.70 -1.17
N ILE A 53 16.11 2.97 -1.57
CA ILE A 53 16.11 4.10 -0.64
C ILE A 53 14.86 4.09 0.25
N ARG A 54 13.74 3.55 -0.27
CA ARG A 54 12.47 3.35 0.44
C ARG A 54 12.52 2.28 1.52
N ASP A 55 13.62 1.54 1.64
CA ASP A 55 13.85 0.55 2.71
C ASP A 55 14.91 1.03 3.71
N GLN A 56 15.54 2.19 3.44
CA GLN A 56 16.57 2.75 4.30
C GLN A 56 15.94 3.62 5.38
N ARG A 57 16.42 3.43 6.61
CA ARG A 57 16.00 4.24 7.75
C ARG A 57 16.10 5.75 7.41
N PRO A 58 15.07 6.55 7.70
CA PRO A 58 15.07 7.97 7.41
C PRO A 58 16.17 8.73 8.16
N ALA A 59 16.57 9.88 7.61
CA ALA A 59 17.44 10.80 8.32
C ALA A 59 16.76 11.34 9.59
N GLU A 60 17.54 11.66 10.62
CA GLU A 60 16.99 12.19 11.88
C GLU A 60 16.21 13.49 11.66
N ALA A 61 16.62 14.32 10.69
CA ALA A 61 15.89 15.53 10.32
C ALA A 61 14.46 15.25 9.83
N THR A 62 14.25 14.17 9.06
CA THR A 62 12.91 13.70 8.66
C THR A 62 12.11 13.29 9.89
N LEU A 63 12.71 12.53 10.81
CA LEU A 63 12.02 12.07 12.02
C LEU A 63 11.65 13.24 12.95
N ASP A 64 12.54 14.23 13.12
CA ASP A 64 12.27 15.45 13.88
C ASP A 64 11.17 16.29 13.26
N PHE A 65 11.15 16.39 11.93
CA PHE A 65 10.04 17.01 11.21
C PHE A 65 8.71 16.29 11.50
N LEU A 66 8.67 14.95 11.38
CA LEU A 66 7.45 14.17 11.63
C LEU A 66 6.98 14.29 13.09
N ARG A 67 7.89 14.27 14.07
CA ARG A 67 7.54 14.55 15.48
C ARG A 67 6.96 15.95 15.66
N THR A 68 7.43 16.94 14.90
CA THR A 68 6.89 18.30 14.97
C THR A 68 5.54 18.43 14.26
N ALA A 69 5.36 17.72 13.15
CA ALA A 69 4.13 17.74 12.36
C ALA A 69 2.95 17.11 13.11
N PHE A 70 3.19 16.05 13.87
CA PHE A 70 2.21 15.38 14.72
C PHE A 70 2.51 15.66 16.19
N PRO A 71 1.83 16.59 16.87
CA PRO A 71 2.07 16.88 18.29
C PRO A 71 1.66 15.72 19.20
N SER A 72 2.38 15.49 20.30
CA SER A 72 2.21 14.32 21.18
C SER A 72 0.80 14.15 21.75
N GLU A 73 0.06 15.23 21.93
CA GLU A 73 -1.30 15.24 22.47
C GLU A 73 -2.35 14.68 21.50
N TRP A 74 -2.02 14.59 20.20
CA TRP A 74 -2.87 14.01 19.17
C TRP A 74 -2.38 12.65 18.70
N ARG A 75 -1.23 12.18 19.17
CA ARG A 75 -0.62 10.92 18.73
C ARG A 75 -1.26 9.74 19.42
N GLU A 76 -1.51 8.70 18.64
CA GLU A 76 -1.65 7.36 19.19
C GLU A 76 -0.27 6.82 19.59
N PRO A 77 -0.19 5.93 20.59
CA PRO A 77 1.07 5.30 20.97
C PRO A 77 1.77 4.66 19.76
N PRO A 78 3.10 4.77 19.62
CA PRO A 78 3.83 4.07 18.58
C PRO A 78 3.64 2.56 18.72
N LEU A 79 3.59 1.85 17.59
CA LEU A 79 3.31 0.42 17.55
C LEU A 79 4.50 -0.41 18.06
N GLY A 80 5.72 0.11 17.91
CA GLY A 80 6.97 -0.59 18.22
C GLY A 80 7.48 -1.46 17.08
N GLN A 81 8.79 -1.69 17.06
CA GLN A 81 9.48 -2.40 15.96
C GLN A 81 9.03 -3.86 15.80
N GLU A 82 8.76 -4.56 16.91
CA GLU A 82 8.34 -5.97 16.90
C GLU A 82 6.95 -6.11 16.28
N ALA A 83 5.97 -5.34 16.75
CA ALA A 83 4.60 -5.39 16.23
C ALA A 83 4.49 -4.91 14.78
N VAL A 84 5.33 -3.96 14.34
CA VAL A 84 5.45 -3.61 12.91
C VAL A 84 5.98 -4.80 12.10
N ALA A 85 7.03 -5.48 12.59
CA ALA A 85 7.60 -6.64 11.90
C ALA A 85 6.62 -7.83 11.83
N ASP A 86 5.83 -8.06 12.88
CA ASP A 86 4.78 -9.07 12.89
C ASP A 86 3.70 -8.75 11.85
N TRP A 87 3.23 -7.50 11.82
CA TRP A 87 2.25 -7.06 10.82
C TRP A 87 2.79 -7.20 9.39
N GLU A 88 4.04 -6.79 9.16
CA GLU A 88 4.73 -6.94 7.87
C GLU A 88 4.83 -8.41 7.43
N GLN A 89 5.15 -9.31 8.37
CA GLN A 89 5.21 -10.75 8.11
C GLN A 89 3.83 -11.32 7.75
N GLU A 90 2.80 -10.98 8.52
CA GLU A 90 1.42 -11.43 8.29
C GLU A 90 0.90 -10.98 6.92
N ASN A 91 1.23 -9.75 6.51
CA ASN A 91 0.79 -9.13 5.27
C ASN A 91 1.77 -9.33 4.09
N ARG A 92 2.88 -10.06 4.32
CA ARG A 92 3.93 -10.36 3.32
C ARG A 92 4.48 -9.12 2.62
N VAL A 93 4.73 -8.07 3.38
CA VAL A 93 5.17 -6.78 2.84
C VAL A 93 6.22 -6.14 3.74
N VAL A 94 7.07 -5.30 3.16
CA VAL A 94 7.89 -4.36 3.92
C VAL A 94 7.32 -2.98 3.66
N LEU A 95 6.91 -2.28 4.73
CA LEU A 95 6.37 -0.94 4.63
C LEU A 95 7.45 0.02 4.15
N PRO A 96 7.10 0.98 3.28
CA PRO A 96 8.07 1.95 2.80
C PRO A 96 8.43 2.96 3.88
N GLU A 97 9.69 3.36 3.89
CA GLU A 97 10.18 4.49 4.69
C GLU A 97 9.75 5.81 4.03
N PRO A 98 9.49 6.87 4.83
CA PRO A 98 9.68 6.96 6.29
C PRO A 98 8.51 6.45 7.14
N TYR A 99 7.42 5.98 6.54
CA TYR A 99 6.21 5.58 7.27
C TYR A 99 6.47 4.44 8.26
N ARG A 100 7.25 3.43 7.85
CA ARG A 100 7.63 2.29 8.70
C ARG A 100 8.29 2.72 10.01
N THR A 101 9.34 3.55 9.95
CA THR A 101 9.99 4.07 11.15
C THR A 101 9.05 4.99 11.95
N PHE A 102 8.23 5.79 11.27
CA PHE A 102 7.26 6.68 11.93
C PHE A 102 6.27 5.91 12.80
N ILE A 103 5.63 4.87 12.30
CA ILE A 103 4.66 4.10 13.10
C ILE A 103 5.31 3.29 14.21
N ALA A 104 6.56 2.86 14.01
CA ALA A 104 7.30 2.09 15.00
C ALA A 104 7.77 2.95 16.19
N GLU A 105 8.11 4.22 15.95
CA GLU A 105 8.83 5.04 16.94
C GLU A 105 8.13 6.35 17.34
N ILE A 106 7.22 6.87 16.51
CA ILE A 106 6.61 8.20 16.71
C ILE A 106 5.12 8.08 17.03
N SER A 107 4.33 7.44 16.15
CA SER A 107 2.86 7.41 16.26
C SER A 107 2.23 6.33 15.38
N ASN A 108 1.39 5.46 15.92
CA ASN A 108 0.58 4.53 15.11
C ASN A 108 -0.79 5.14 14.76
N GLY A 109 -0.78 6.30 14.11
CA GLY A 109 -1.98 7.11 13.86
C GLY A 109 -2.03 8.37 14.74
N SER A 110 -2.92 9.29 14.40
CA SER A 110 -3.11 10.54 15.11
C SER A 110 -4.48 11.14 14.77
N GLY A 111 -5.22 11.61 15.77
CA GLY A 111 -6.50 12.32 15.57
C GLY A 111 -6.35 13.68 14.87
N LEU A 112 -5.11 14.11 14.61
CA LEU A 112 -4.77 15.24 13.76
C LEU A 112 -3.89 14.71 12.61
N GLY A 113 -4.14 15.12 11.38
CA GLY A 113 -3.28 14.71 10.29
C GLY A 113 -3.68 15.26 8.94
N PRO A 114 -2.99 14.81 7.89
CA PRO A 114 -3.27 15.24 6.53
C PRO A 114 -4.68 14.87 6.04
N ALA A 115 -5.22 13.73 6.43
CA ALA A 115 -6.57 13.35 6.00
C ALA A 115 -7.63 14.21 6.72
N GLY A 116 -8.53 14.81 5.93
CA GLY A 116 -9.54 15.76 6.40
C GLY A 116 -10.52 15.20 7.44
N ASP A 117 -10.82 13.91 7.38
CA ASP A 117 -11.77 13.23 8.27
C ASP A 117 -11.03 12.25 9.21
N GLY A 118 -10.73 12.73 10.42
CA GLY A 118 -10.18 11.92 11.51
C GLY A 118 -8.66 11.79 11.54
N GLY A 119 -7.92 12.49 10.66
CA GLY A 119 -6.46 12.52 10.68
C GLY A 119 -5.81 11.24 10.15
N LEU A 120 -4.71 10.82 10.78
CA LEU A 120 -3.95 9.65 10.35
C LEU A 120 -4.46 8.38 11.06
N GLN A 121 -4.90 7.39 10.30
CA GLN A 121 -5.39 6.11 10.83
C GLN A 121 -4.24 5.22 11.35
N PRO A 122 -4.49 4.38 12.37
CA PRO A 122 -3.57 3.32 12.76
C PRO A 122 -3.32 2.30 11.65
N LEU A 123 -2.15 1.66 11.67
CA LEU A 123 -1.78 0.64 10.67
C LEU A 123 -2.84 -0.47 10.59
N GLY A 124 -3.35 -0.71 9.38
CA GLY A 124 -4.31 -1.77 9.08
C GLY A 124 -5.76 -1.45 9.44
N TRP A 125 -6.04 -0.27 10.01
CA TRP A 125 -7.41 0.17 10.27
C TRP A 125 -8.04 0.73 8.99
N LEU A 126 -9.36 0.58 8.90
CA LEU A 126 -10.17 1.10 7.80
C LEU A 126 -11.19 2.10 8.36
N PRO A 127 -11.43 3.24 7.69
CA PRO A 127 -12.55 4.12 8.03
C PRO A 127 -13.89 3.40 7.96
N ASP A 128 -14.87 3.81 8.77
CA ASP A 128 -16.22 3.19 8.79
C ASP A 128 -16.93 3.25 7.44
N THR A 129 -16.56 4.22 6.59
CA THR A 129 -17.10 4.41 5.25
C THR A 129 -16.36 3.64 4.16
N TRP A 130 -15.33 2.88 4.51
CA TRP A 130 -14.59 2.05 3.58
C TRP A 130 -15.50 1.00 2.93
N PRO A 131 -15.44 0.79 1.61
CA PRO A 131 -16.34 -0.13 0.93
C PRO A 131 -16.06 -1.60 1.32
N ASP A 132 -17.12 -2.40 1.45
CA ASP A 132 -17.01 -3.84 1.75
C ASP A 132 -16.60 -4.64 0.49
N LEU A 133 -15.30 -4.60 0.19
CA LEU A 133 -14.69 -5.24 -0.99
C LEU A 133 -13.87 -6.49 -0.62
N GLY A 134 -14.12 -7.07 0.55
CA GLY A 134 -13.37 -8.19 1.07
C GLY A 134 -12.04 -7.82 1.74
N PRO A 135 -11.15 -8.81 1.99
CA PRO A 135 -9.93 -8.59 2.74
C PRO A 135 -8.89 -7.82 1.93
N ARG A 136 -8.29 -6.81 2.57
CA ARG A 136 -7.13 -6.08 2.05
C ARG A 136 -5.94 -7.02 1.84
N GLN A 137 -5.12 -6.72 0.83
CA GLN A 137 -3.93 -7.49 0.45
C GLN A 137 -2.71 -6.57 0.25
N PRO A 138 -2.12 -5.99 1.31
CA PRO A 138 -1.01 -5.04 1.18
C PRO A 138 0.27 -5.62 0.52
N GLY A 139 0.44 -6.94 0.55
CA GLY A 139 1.57 -7.63 -0.09
C GLY A 139 1.40 -7.92 -1.59
N GLU A 140 0.17 -7.86 -2.11
CA GLU A 140 -0.07 -8.06 -3.56
C GLU A 140 0.27 -6.79 -4.34
N PRO A 141 0.76 -6.84 -5.59
CA PRO A 141 1.13 -5.64 -6.33
C PRO A 141 -0.04 -4.65 -6.51
N PHE A 142 0.21 -3.36 -6.26
CA PHE A 142 -0.76 -2.33 -6.65
C PHE A 142 -0.95 -2.33 -8.17
N PRO A 143 -2.21 -2.38 -8.68
CA PRO A 143 -2.46 -2.70 -10.08
C PRO A 143 -2.24 -1.52 -11.04
N LEU A 144 -2.22 -0.28 -10.54
CA LEU A 144 -2.16 0.91 -11.39
C LEU A 144 -0.74 1.48 -11.48
N GLY A 145 -0.30 1.74 -12.71
CA GLY A 145 0.95 2.46 -12.98
C GLY A 145 0.77 3.97 -13.20
N ALA A 146 -0.47 4.41 -13.42
CA ALA A 146 -0.85 5.78 -13.70
C ALA A 146 -2.26 6.07 -13.14
N ALA A 147 -2.63 7.36 -13.09
CA ALA A 147 -3.98 7.78 -12.75
C ALA A 147 -5.02 7.07 -13.63
N TRP A 148 -6.13 6.66 -13.01
CA TRP A 148 -7.25 6.04 -13.71
C TRP A 148 -8.57 6.61 -13.19
N PRO A 149 -9.14 7.62 -13.88
CA PRO A 149 -10.49 8.10 -13.65
C PRO A 149 -11.45 7.13 -14.36
N TRP A 150 -11.83 6.04 -13.68
CA TRP A 150 -12.66 5.02 -14.31
C TRP A 150 -14.11 5.48 -14.54
N GLU A 151 -14.57 6.56 -13.91
CA GLU A 151 -15.85 7.20 -14.25
C GLU A 151 -15.92 7.68 -15.71
N ASP A 152 -14.76 8.03 -16.29
CA ASP A 152 -14.64 8.50 -17.67
C ASP A 152 -14.36 7.35 -18.66
N ASP A 153 -14.18 6.12 -18.17
CA ASP A 153 -13.87 4.95 -18.98
C ASP A 153 -15.15 4.18 -19.34
N GLU A 154 -15.70 4.44 -20.53
CA GLU A 154 -16.93 3.78 -21.02
C GLU A 154 -16.83 2.24 -21.11
N SER A 155 -15.62 1.67 -21.04
CA SER A 155 -15.41 0.22 -21.03
C SER A 155 -15.54 -0.40 -19.63
N VAL A 156 -15.62 0.42 -18.59
CA VAL A 156 -15.69 0.00 -17.19
C VAL A 156 -17.13 -0.05 -16.71
N GLY A 157 -17.53 -1.23 -16.23
CA GLY A 157 -18.78 -1.38 -15.50
C GLY A 157 -18.61 -1.07 -14.01
N PRO A 158 -19.71 -0.81 -13.28
CA PRO A 158 -19.66 -0.56 -11.83
C PRO A 158 -19.07 -1.70 -10.99
N GLU A 159 -19.06 -2.93 -11.51
CA GLU A 159 -18.55 -4.14 -10.84
C GLU A 159 -17.23 -4.63 -11.49
N ASP A 160 -16.46 -3.73 -12.10
CA ASP A 160 -15.20 -4.12 -12.72
C ASP A 160 -14.18 -4.56 -11.65
N PRO A 161 -13.64 -5.79 -11.73
CA PRO A 161 -12.76 -6.34 -10.69
C PRO A 161 -11.43 -5.56 -10.54
N ARG A 162 -11.08 -4.72 -11.52
CA ARG A 162 -9.92 -3.83 -11.41
C ARG A 162 -10.14 -2.72 -10.38
N ILE A 163 -11.38 -2.29 -10.18
CA ILE A 163 -11.74 -1.32 -9.13
C ILE A 163 -11.48 -1.96 -7.77
N ASP A 164 -12.01 -3.16 -7.52
CA ASP A 164 -11.76 -3.91 -6.28
C ASP A 164 -10.28 -4.17 -6.03
N ALA A 165 -9.51 -4.44 -7.08
CA ALA A 165 -8.07 -4.61 -6.97
C ALA A 165 -7.34 -3.31 -6.56
N ALA A 166 -7.74 -2.15 -7.07
CA ALA A 166 -7.23 -0.85 -6.60
C ALA A 166 -7.65 -0.58 -5.14
N PHE A 167 -8.89 -0.96 -4.81
CA PHE A 167 -9.52 -1.21 -3.52
C PHE A 167 -8.79 -2.13 -2.53
N ASN A 168 -7.89 -3.03 -2.93
CA ASN A 168 -7.43 -4.04 -1.97
C ASN A 168 -5.94 -4.31 -2.00
N ASN A 169 -5.31 -4.18 -3.16
CA ASN A 169 -3.96 -4.66 -3.33
C ASN A 169 -2.93 -3.56 -3.07
N GLY A 170 -1.78 -3.96 -2.54
CA GLY A 170 -0.55 -3.19 -2.61
C GLY A 170 -0.57 -1.82 -1.96
N SER A 171 -1.42 -1.64 -0.97
CA SER A 171 -1.54 -0.39 -0.24
C SER A 171 -2.01 -0.59 1.20
N ILE A 172 -1.85 0.45 2.01
CA ILE A 172 -2.54 0.63 3.29
C ILE A 172 -3.31 1.94 3.27
N VAL A 173 -4.35 2.04 4.10
CA VAL A 173 -5.16 3.26 4.24
C VAL A 173 -4.53 4.17 5.28
N LEU A 174 -4.22 5.40 4.90
CA LEU A 174 -3.70 6.44 5.78
C LEU A 174 -4.83 7.23 6.44
N GLY A 175 -5.98 7.36 5.80
CA GLY A 175 -7.12 8.09 6.35
C GLY A 175 -8.21 8.39 5.32
N SER A 176 -9.30 8.95 5.81
CA SER A 176 -10.43 9.44 5.02
C SER A 176 -10.27 10.95 4.81
N GLU A 177 -10.41 11.43 3.57
CA GLU A 177 -10.39 12.86 3.29
C GLU A 177 -11.75 13.51 3.59
N ASP A 178 -12.82 12.90 3.10
CA ASP A 178 -14.19 13.45 3.12
C ASP A 178 -15.27 12.38 3.32
N GLY A 179 -14.88 11.21 3.81
CA GLY A 179 -15.75 10.05 4.01
C GLY A 179 -15.92 9.19 2.76
N GLN A 180 -15.58 9.66 1.56
CA GLN A 180 -15.75 8.91 0.30
C GLN A 180 -14.44 8.76 -0.47
N SER A 181 -13.48 9.63 -0.20
CA SER A 181 -12.12 9.62 -0.74
C SER A 181 -11.12 9.21 0.34
N PHE A 182 -10.17 8.36 -0.01
CA PHE A 182 -9.23 7.78 0.93
C PHE A 182 -7.79 7.98 0.47
N TRP A 183 -6.92 8.30 1.42
CA TRP A 183 -5.49 8.35 1.19
C TRP A 183 -4.88 6.96 1.37
N LEU A 184 -4.14 6.52 0.36
CA LEU A 184 -3.43 5.25 0.34
C LEU A 184 -1.93 5.49 0.33
N LEU A 185 -1.18 4.69 1.08
CA LEU A 185 0.27 4.53 0.88
C LEU A 185 0.52 3.23 0.15
N LEU A 186 1.15 3.30 -1.02
CA LEU A 186 1.44 2.14 -1.83
C LEU A 186 2.61 1.34 -1.24
N THR A 187 2.39 0.06 -0.98
CA THR A 187 3.34 -0.82 -0.28
C THR A 187 4.08 -1.76 -1.21
N THR A 188 3.54 -2.02 -2.40
CA THR A 188 4.13 -2.89 -3.44
C THR A 188 3.75 -2.41 -4.85
N GLY A 189 4.43 -2.94 -5.86
CA GLY A 189 4.24 -2.54 -7.26
C GLY A 189 5.17 -1.40 -7.71
N PRO A 190 5.06 -0.96 -8.98
CA PRO A 190 6.02 -0.02 -9.59
C PRO A 190 6.00 1.37 -8.96
N ARG A 191 4.90 1.72 -8.28
CA ARG A 191 4.65 3.02 -7.62
C ARG A 191 4.82 2.93 -6.10
N ARG A 192 5.51 1.89 -5.58
CA ARG A 192 5.72 1.70 -4.13
C ARG A 192 6.31 2.93 -3.46
N GLY A 193 5.81 3.24 -2.27
CA GLY A 193 6.23 4.37 -1.44
C GLY A 193 5.48 5.66 -1.74
N GLU A 194 4.64 5.67 -2.76
CA GLU A 194 3.86 6.83 -3.14
C GLU A 194 2.52 6.90 -2.39
N VAL A 195 2.05 8.13 -2.19
CA VAL A 195 0.72 8.43 -1.66
C VAL A 195 -0.24 8.71 -2.80
N TRP A 196 -1.37 8.01 -2.78
CA TRP A 196 -2.43 8.10 -3.77
C TRP A 196 -3.75 8.43 -3.09
N MET A 197 -4.66 9.04 -3.84
CA MET A 197 -6.06 9.19 -3.45
C MET A 197 -6.90 8.22 -4.26
N ILE A 198 -7.82 7.52 -3.59
CA ILE A 198 -8.81 6.66 -4.23
C ILE A 198 -10.22 7.09 -3.79
N ALA A 199 -11.16 7.11 -4.74
CA ALA A 199 -12.57 7.41 -4.51
C ALA A 199 -13.42 6.51 -5.42
N ASP A 200 -14.74 6.62 -5.34
CA ASP A 200 -15.68 5.87 -6.20
C ASP A 200 -15.54 6.19 -7.70
N VAL A 201 -14.94 7.34 -8.04
CA VAL A 201 -14.74 7.82 -9.41
C VAL A 201 -13.39 7.46 -10.04
N GLY A 202 -12.39 7.13 -9.22
CA GLY A 202 -11.03 6.97 -9.71
C GLY A 202 -9.96 6.82 -8.64
N ALA A 203 -8.75 6.52 -9.12
CA ALA A 203 -7.54 6.56 -8.32
C ALA A 203 -6.48 7.43 -8.99
N VAL A 204 -5.89 8.35 -8.24
CA VAL A 204 -4.90 9.31 -8.73
C VAL A 204 -3.71 9.44 -7.77
N PRO A 205 -2.49 9.67 -8.26
CA PRO A 205 -1.37 9.99 -7.40
C PRO A 205 -1.48 11.42 -6.84
N ALA A 206 -0.95 11.67 -5.65
CA ALA A 206 -0.99 13.00 -5.02
C ALA A 206 0.27 13.81 -5.33
N PRO A 207 0.24 15.01 -5.95
CA PRO A 207 -0.91 15.85 -6.33
C PRO A 207 -1.23 15.84 -7.84
N GLY A 208 -0.97 14.73 -8.53
CA GLY A 208 -1.03 14.63 -9.99
C GLY A 208 -0.14 13.51 -10.50
N ASP A 209 0.51 13.67 -11.66
CA ASP A 209 1.28 12.59 -12.30
C ASP A 209 2.50 12.10 -11.49
N GLN A 210 3.14 13.02 -10.75
CA GLN A 210 4.28 12.72 -9.87
C GLN A 210 3.79 12.65 -8.43
N ALA A 211 3.70 11.44 -7.89
CA ALA A 211 3.22 11.25 -6.53
C ALA A 211 4.27 11.62 -5.48
N TRP A 212 3.79 12.12 -4.35
CA TRP A 212 4.56 12.32 -3.13
C TRP A 212 4.80 11.02 -2.39
N GLY A 213 5.91 10.95 -1.65
CA GLY A 213 6.07 10.00 -0.58
C GLY A 213 5.32 10.44 0.69
N PHE A 214 5.40 9.64 1.74
CA PHE A 214 4.74 9.94 3.01
C PHE A 214 5.24 11.25 3.63
N GLU A 215 6.54 11.55 3.57
CA GLU A 215 7.08 12.80 4.12
C GLU A 215 6.56 14.02 3.35
N GLU A 216 6.64 14.01 2.01
CA GLU A 216 6.20 15.13 1.19
C GLU A 216 4.68 15.39 1.33
N TRP A 217 3.89 14.33 1.48
CA TRP A 217 2.47 14.44 1.76
C TRP A 217 2.19 15.14 3.11
N VAL A 218 2.93 14.78 4.17
CA VAL A 218 2.84 15.47 5.47
C VAL A 218 3.37 16.91 5.39
N GLN A 219 4.43 17.17 4.61
CA GLN A 219 4.93 18.53 4.39
C GLN A 219 3.88 19.41 3.72
N ARG A 220 3.20 18.91 2.69
CA ARG A 220 2.14 19.66 2.00
C ARG A 220 1.00 20.05 2.94
N TRP A 221 0.53 19.11 3.75
CA TRP A 221 -0.47 19.36 4.78
C TRP A 221 -0.07 20.55 5.67
N ARG A 222 1.18 20.56 6.13
CA ARG A 222 1.71 21.57 7.06
C ARG A 222 1.84 22.96 6.44
N THR A 223 1.98 23.07 5.12
CA THR A 223 2.02 24.39 4.46
C THR A 223 0.62 24.99 4.24
N GLY A 224 -0.45 24.20 4.40
CA GLY A 224 -1.84 24.69 4.33
C GLY A 224 -2.30 25.09 2.93
N ASN A 225 -1.58 24.68 1.89
CA ASN A 225 -2.02 24.85 0.50
C ASN A 225 -2.98 23.69 0.14
N GLY A 226 -3.93 23.90 -0.77
CA GLY A 226 -4.84 22.84 -1.21
C GLY A 226 -4.06 21.66 -1.83
N TRP A 227 -4.63 20.46 -1.87
CA TRP A 227 -3.93 19.29 -2.38
C TRP A 227 -3.51 19.39 -3.85
N TRP A 228 -4.20 20.24 -4.61
CA TRP A 228 -4.10 20.33 -6.07
C TRP A 228 -3.50 21.65 -6.57
N ASP A 229 -2.98 22.49 -5.66
CA ASP A 229 -2.44 23.83 -5.98
C ASP A 229 -0.94 23.87 -6.31
#